data_AF-A0A182KEF3-F1
#
_entry.id   AF-A0A182KEF3-F1
#
_cell.length_a   1.000
_cell.length_b   1.000
_cell.length_c   1.000
_cell.angle_alpha   90.00
_cell.angle_beta   90.00
_cell.angle_gamma   90.00
#
_symmetry.space_group_name_H-M   'P 1'
#
loop_
_entity.id
_entity.type
_entity.pdbx_description
1 polymer ?
#
loop_
_entity_poly.entity_id
_entity_poly.type
_entity_poly.pdbx_seq_one_letter_code
_entity_poly.pdbx_strand_id
1 'polypeptide(L)'
;MACYRENEFPDDPVTHCFIRCLGLELNLYDDEDGVNLQATWEHLGKVEDDNEFVVKHRACLDANNLETIEDLCDRAYSAFQCLREDYGMDTNKNNAPS
;
A
#
# COMPACT_ATOMS: atom_id res chain seq x y z
N MET A 1 -15.60 11.23 1.48
CA MET A 1 -14.94 11.65 2.74
C MET A 1 -15.44 10.92 4.00
N ALA A 2 -16.56 10.19 3.98
CA ALA A 2 -17.01 9.39 5.12
C ALA A 2 -16.27 8.03 5.21
N CYS A 3 -16.16 7.28 4.10
CA CYS A 3 -15.47 5.98 4.04
C CYS A 3 -14.02 6.01 4.57
N TYR A 4 -13.22 7.03 4.22
CA TYR A 4 -11.84 7.16 4.69
C TYR A 4 -11.70 7.31 6.22
N ARG A 5 -12.73 7.78 6.93
CA ARG A 5 -12.70 7.90 8.40
C ARG A 5 -13.04 6.58 9.10
N GLU A 6 -13.64 5.65 8.37
CA GLU A 6 -14.03 4.31 8.83
C GLU A 6 -13.00 3.25 8.39
N ASN A 7 -11.80 3.65 7.94
CA ASN A 7 -10.79 2.78 7.31
C ASN A 7 -11.28 2.03 6.05
N GLU A 8 -12.33 2.53 5.40
CA GLU A 8 -12.77 2.02 4.10
C GLU A 8 -12.07 2.78 2.98
N PHE A 9 -11.19 2.08 2.26
CA PHE A 9 -10.47 2.57 1.09
C PHE A 9 -10.99 1.84 -0.15
N PRO A 10 -12.02 2.39 -0.82
CA PRO A 10 -12.55 1.78 -2.03
C PRO A 10 -11.50 1.72 -3.13
N ASP A 11 -11.56 0.68 -3.96
CA ASP A 11 -10.76 0.55 -5.18
C ASP A 11 -11.35 1.50 -6.24
N ASP A 12 -10.98 2.77 -6.13
CA ASP A 12 -11.40 3.84 -7.02
C ASP A 12 -10.26 4.85 -7.26
N PRO A 13 -10.27 5.56 -8.41
CA PRO A 13 -9.16 6.44 -8.78
C PRO A 13 -8.83 7.53 -7.75
N VAL A 14 -9.83 8.03 -7.01
CA VAL A 14 -9.60 9.06 -5.98
C VAL A 14 -8.82 8.45 -4.81
N THR A 15 -9.20 7.25 -4.39
CA THR A 15 -8.50 6.54 -3.33
C THR A 15 -7.07 6.20 -3.74
N HIS A 16 -6.84 5.80 -4.98
CA HIS A 16 -5.49 5.47 -5.47
C HIS A 16 -4.57 6.68 -5.37
N CYS A 17 -5.02 7.84 -5.86
CA CYS A 17 -4.25 9.07 -5.76
C CYS A 17 -4.10 9.56 -4.32
N PHE A 18 -5.09 9.32 -3.46
CA PHE A 18 -4.98 9.64 -2.04
C PHE A 18 -3.90 8.81 -1.34
N ILE A 19 -3.85 7.49 -1.59
CA ILE A 19 -2.81 6.60 -1.07
C ILE A 19 -1.42 7.03 -1.57
N ARG A 20 -1.29 7.36 -2.85
CA ARG A 20 -0.05 7.93 -3.40
C ARG A 20 0.38 9.19 -2.65
N CYS A 21 -0.56 10.12 -2.46
CA CYS A 21 -0.32 11.38 -1.75
C CYS A 21 0.17 11.13 -0.31
N LEU A 22 -0.49 10.24 0.43
CA LEU A 22 -0.05 9.88 1.79
C LEU A 22 1.34 9.25 1.79
N GLY A 23 1.63 8.34 0.86
CA GLY A 23 2.93 7.68 0.76
C GLY A 23 4.06 8.68 0.51
N LEU A 24 3.84 9.66 -0.38
CA LEU A 24 4.79 10.74 -0.68
C LEU A 24 4.99 11.67 0.53
N GLU A 25 3.90 12.16 1.14
CA GLU A 25 3.96 13.09 2.28
C GLU A 25 4.64 12.46 3.52
N LEU A 26 4.45 11.16 3.73
CA LEU A 26 5.07 10.42 4.82
C LEU A 26 6.46 9.88 4.47
N ASN A 27 6.92 10.08 3.23
CA ASN A 27 8.19 9.58 2.71
C ASN A 27 8.31 8.04 2.84
N LEU A 28 7.19 7.33 2.65
CA LEU A 28 7.07 5.87 2.66
C LEU A 28 7.06 5.29 1.23
N TYR A 29 6.79 6.14 0.25
CA TYR A 29 6.71 5.80 -1.17
C TYR A 29 7.29 6.95 -1.99
N ASP A 30 7.93 6.61 -3.11
CA ASP A 30 8.33 7.53 -4.16
C ASP A 30 7.96 6.96 -5.55
N ASP A 31 7.73 7.82 -6.54
CA ASP A 31 7.32 7.38 -7.88
C ASP A 31 8.46 6.72 -8.69
N GLU A 32 9.72 7.01 -8.36
CA GLU A 32 10.92 6.45 -8.98
C GLU A 32 11.30 5.12 -8.32
N ASP A 33 11.44 5.10 -6.99
CA ASP A 33 11.96 3.94 -6.25
C ASP A 33 10.87 3.03 -5.65
N GLY A 34 9.62 3.48 -5.64
CA GLY A 34 8.49 2.74 -5.07
C GLY A 34 8.47 2.77 -3.53
N VAL A 35 8.03 1.66 -2.92
CA VAL A 35 7.85 1.56 -1.47
C VAL A 35 9.18 1.48 -0.74
N ASN A 36 9.37 2.37 0.24
CA ASN A 36 10.44 2.26 1.23
C ASN A 36 10.01 1.37 2.39
N LEU A 37 10.33 0.07 2.31
CA LEU A 37 9.94 -0.92 3.31
C LEU A 37 10.54 -0.63 4.69
N GLN A 38 11.76 -0.10 4.77
CA GLN A 38 12.38 0.25 6.05
C GLN A 38 11.62 1.38 6.74
N ALA A 39 11.36 2.48 6.02
CA ALA A 39 10.61 3.61 6.55
C ALA A 39 9.18 3.19 6.93
N THR A 40 8.57 2.29 6.16
CA THR A 40 7.24 1.74 6.46
C THR A 40 7.23 0.93 7.75
N TRP A 41 8.21 0.04 7.94
CA TRP A 41 8.36 -0.74 9.18
C TRP A 41 8.57 0.15 10.41
N GLU A 42 9.40 1.20 10.27
CA GLU A 42 9.60 2.19 11.33
C GLU A 42 8.31 2.97 11.64
N HIS A 43 7.57 3.38 10.61
CA HIS A 43 6.30 4.09 10.74
C HIS A 43 5.22 3.27 11.46
N LEU A 44 5.13 1.98 11.16
CA LEU A 44 4.21 1.04 11.82
C LEU A 44 4.59 0.73 13.27
N GLY A 45 5.72 1.24 13.77
CA GLY A 45 6.15 1.03 15.15
C GLY A 45 6.84 -0.32 15.38
N LYS A 46 7.47 -0.88 14.34
CA LYS A 46 8.31 -2.09 14.42
C LYS A 46 7.52 -3.33 14.86
N VAL A 47 6.41 -3.57 14.15
CA VAL A 47 5.39 -4.59 14.48
C VAL A 47 5.93 -6.03 14.53
N GLU A 48 6.94 -6.34 13.72
CA GLU A 48 7.60 -7.65 13.62
C GLU A 48 9.11 -7.49 13.43
N ASP A 49 9.84 -8.59 13.27
CA ASP A 49 11.27 -8.53 12.93
C ASP A 49 11.48 -7.82 11.60
N ASP A 50 12.46 -6.92 11.53
CA ASP A 50 12.74 -6.08 10.37
C ASP A 50 12.96 -6.91 9.10
N ASN A 51 13.77 -7.98 9.20
CA ASN A 51 14.08 -8.82 8.05
C ASN A 51 12.86 -9.64 7.61
N GLU A 52 12.06 -10.13 8.54
CA GLU A 52 10.81 -10.82 8.23
C GLU A 52 9.83 -9.89 7.48
N PHE A 53 9.65 -8.66 7.98
CA PHE A 53 8.82 -7.64 7.35
C PHE A 53 9.31 -7.34 5.93
N VAL A 54 10.60 -7.05 5.75
CA VAL A 54 11.17 -6.68 4.45
C VAL A 54 11.03 -7.83 3.45
N VAL A 55 11.36 -9.06 3.85
CA VAL A 55 11.29 -10.24 2.96
C VAL A 55 9.85 -10.52 2.52
N LYS A 56 8.90 -10.50 3.47
CA LYS A 56 7.47 -10.72 3.21
C LYS A 56 6.94 -9.73 2.16
N HIS A 57 7.19 -8.45 2.37
CA HIS A 57 6.61 -7.40 1.51
C HIS A 57 7.35 -7.25 0.18
N ARG A 58 8.67 -7.44 0.14
CA ARG A 58 9.45 -7.41 -1.11
C ARG A 58 8.94 -8.46 -2.09
N ALA A 59 8.70 -9.69 -1.63
CA ALA A 59 8.18 -10.76 -2.47
C ALA A 59 6.83 -10.42 -3.12
N CYS A 60 5.93 -9.73 -2.39
CA CYS A 60 4.66 -9.26 -2.95
C CYS A 60 4.87 -8.13 -3.98
N LEU A 61 5.72 -7.15 -3.68
CA LEU A 61 5.99 -6.02 -4.57
C LEU A 61 6.59 -6.48 -5.91
N ASP A 62 7.56 -7.39 -5.85
CA ASP A 62 8.23 -7.95 -7.03
C ASP A 62 7.26 -8.74 -7.93
N ALA A 63 6.23 -9.36 -7.35
CA ALA A 63 5.21 -10.12 -8.09
C ALA A 63 4.17 -9.24 -8.82
N ASN A 64 4.02 -7.98 -8.41
CA ASN A 64 2.96 -7.09 -8.90
C ASN A 64 3.29 -6.31 -10.19
N ASN A 65 4.46 -6.53 -10.81
CA ASN A 65 4.87 -5.89 -12.08
C ASN A 65 4.63 -4.36 -12.10
N LEU A 66 4.93 -3.67 -11.00
CA LEU A 66 4.58 -2.27 -10.77
C LEU A 66 5.11 -1.34 -11.86
N GLU A 67 6.28 -1.63 -12.43
CA GLU A 67 6.89 -0.85 -13.52
C GLU A 67 6.06 -0.81 -14.80
N THR A 68 5.16 -1.78 -15.00
CA THR A 68 4.29 -1.82 -16.19
C THR A 68 3.05 -0.95 -16.07
N ILE A 69 2.79 -0.41 -14.88
CA ILE A 69 1.61 0.42 -14.59
C ILE A 69 1.97 1.88 -14.92
N GLU A 70 1.35 2.44 -15.97
CA GLU A 70 1.65 3.80 -16.44
C GLU A 70 1.07 4.88 -15.52
N ASP A 71 -0.14 4.68 -15.00
CA ASP A 71 -0.76 5.61 -14.07
C ASP A 71 -0.10 5.51 -12.68
N LEU A 72 0.43 6.63 -12.21
CA LEU A 72 1.20 6.67 -10.96
C LEU A 72 0.31 6.41 -9.74
N CYS A 73 -0.95 6.83 -9.76
CA CYS A 73 -1.87 6.56 -8.66
C CYS A 73 -2.19 5.07 -8.58
N ASP A 74 -2.49 4.43 -9.72
CA ASP A 74 -2.73 2.99 -9.79
C ASP A 74 -1.48 2.19 -9.38
N ARG A 75 -0.29 2.64 -9.79
CA ARG A 75 0.98 2.01 -9.40
C ARG A 75 1.19 2.06 -7.89
N ALA A 76 1.02 3.23 -7.29
CA ALA A 76 1.16 3.40 -5.84
C ALA A 76 0.12 2.58 -5.07
N TYR A 77 -1.13 2.56 -5.53
CA TYR A 77 -2.18 1.75 -4.92
C TYR A 77 -1.89 0.25 -5.03
N SER A 78 -1.44 -0.22 -6.19
CA SER A 78 -1.05 -1.63 -6.38
C SER A 78 0.11 -2.02 -5.45
N ALA A 79 1.07 -1.13 -5.21
CA ALA A 79 2.14 -1.36 -4.25
C ALA A 79 1.62 -1.41 -2.81
N PHE A 80 0.72 -0.47 -2.46
CA PHE A 80 0.07 -0.40 -1.16
C PHE A 80 -0.76 -1.66 -0.83
N GLN A 81 -1.33 -2.34 -1.83
CA GLN A 81 -2.06 -3.59 -1.59
C GLN A 81 -1.23 -4.65 -0.87
N CYS A 82 0.10 -4.65 -1.05
CA CYS A 82 1.00 -5.56 -0.33
C CYS A 82 1.10 -5.28 1.17
N LEU A 83 0.76 -4.06 1.62
CA LEU A 83 0.93 -3.59 3.00
C LEU A 83 -0.41 -3.41 3.73
N ARG A 84 -1.54 -3.64 3.04
CA ARG A 84 -2.88 -3.33 3.56
C ARG A 84 -3.17 -4.01 4.89
N GLU A 85 -2.73 -5.26 5.06
CA GLU A 85 -2.95 -6.01 6.30
C GLU A 85 -2.20 -5.38 7.48
N ASP A 86 -0.97 -4.90 7.27
CA ASP A 86 -0.15 -4.30 8.33
C ASP A 86 -0.71 -2.95 8.80
N TYR A 87 -1.45 -2.26 7.92
CA TYR A 87 -2.23 -1.08 8.26
C TYR A 87 -3.63 -1.38 8.83
N GLY A 88 -4.01 -2.65 9.00
CA GLY A 88 -5.33 -3.04 9.48
C GLY A 88 -6.46 -2.73 8.49
N MET A 89 -6.15 -2.80 7.19
CA MET A 89 -7.08 -2.57 6.06
C MET A 89 -7.42 -3.86 5.31
N ASP A 90 -7.53 -4.96 6.04
CA ASP A 90 -8.05 -6.21 5.53
C ASP A 90 -9.54 -6.03 5.17
N THR A 91 -9.84 -6.10 3.87
CA THR A 91 -11.23 -6.18 3.43
C THR A 91 -11.80 -7.47 3.96
N ASN A 92 -12.73 -7.36 4.91
CA ASN A 92 -13.68 -8.41 5.23
C ASN A 92 -14.18 -9.01 3.90
N LYS A 93 -13.82 -10.29 3.64
CA LYS A 93 -14.01 -11.01 2.37
C LYS A 93 -15.50 -11.29 2.08
N ASN A 94 -16.32 -10.25 1.95
CA ASN A 94 -17.71 -10.36 1.52
C ASN A 94 -17.94 -9.26 0.49
N ASN A 95 -17.63 -9.57 -0.78
CA ASN A 95 -18.27 -9.08 -2.02
C ASN A 95 -17.28 -9.18 -3.19
N ALA A 96 -17.00 -10.40 -3.63
CA ALA A 96 -16.62 -10.61 -5.03
C ALA A 96 -17.94 -10.71 -5.83
N PRO A 97 -18.16 -9.91 -6.88
CA PRO A 97 -19.31 -10.12 -7.75
C PRO A 97 -19.12 -11.43 -8.54
N SER A 98 -20.09 -12.34 -8.45
CA SER A 98 -20.32 -13.36 -9.48
C SER A 98 -20.94 -12.73 -10.73
#